data_AF-A0A358SKL9-F1
#
_entry.id   AF-A0A358SKL9-F1
#
_cell.length_a   1.000
_cell.length_b   1.000
_cell.length_c   1.000
_cell.angle_alpha   90.00
_cell.angle_beta   90.00
_cell.angle_gamma   90.00
#
_symmetry.space_group_name_H-M   'P 1'
#
loop_
_entity.id
_entity.type
_entity.pdbx_description
1 polymer ?
#
loop_
_entity_poly.entity_id
_entity_poly.type
_entity_poly.pdbx_seq_one_letter_code
_entity_poly.pdbx_strand_id
1 'polypeptide(L)'
;MIEAELLTKHYGKTVTMSARTIGRIVGALFLLAYVVYLAGGALADAGPASTVVLSHVASHQTQISAGALLMLANSAAVVGIGVLIFPILRRHHQLSAYGYLAAQVVQGVMLAMGVVFLLLRIPLAQAHSGSNAVVLGAVAQAAQEANHYSFWIGMAAVGIGGLLLCRVLLRERLAPTILAACGLAGYAIFLAGAMLQILGHNVGVALSIPGGIFEITFGALLIAKGFPEGQTRDNEALTPSLPAALTATSGGPAT
;
A
#
# COMPACT_ATOMS: atom_id res chain seq x y z
N MET A 1 33.67 -27.13 -21.55
CA MET A 1 32.58 -26.71 -22.46
C MET A 1 31.21 -27.25 -22.02
N ILE A 2 31.13 -28.50 -21.54
CA ILE A 2 29.88 -29.12 -21.05
C ILE A 2 29.36 -28.50 -19.72
N GLU A 3 30.24 -28.05 -18.82
CA GLU A 3 29.83 -27.39 -17.56
C GLU A 3 29.20 -26.00 -17.74
N ALA A 4 29.54 -25.26 -18.81
CA ALA A 4 28.97 -23.93 -19.05
C ALA A 4 27.51 -23.99 -19.56
N GLU A 5 27.15 -25.04 -20.30
CA GLU A 5 25.77 -25.32 -20.73
C GLU A 5 24.90 -25.88 -19.60
N LEU A 6 25.47 -26.63 -18.66
CA LEU A 6 24.73 -27.13 -17.49
C LEU A 6 24.42 -26.02 -16.48
N LEU A 7 25.32 -25.05 -16.30
CA LEU A 7 25.09 -23.91 -15.41
C LEU A 7 24.10 -22.88 -15.96
N THR A 8 23.98 -22.74 -17.28
CA THR A 8 22.94 -21.89 -17.90
C THR A 8 21.55 -22.55 -17.87
N LYS A 9 21.47 -23.88 -17.81
CA LYS A 9 20.18 -24.60 -17.70
C LYS A 9 19.61 -24.62 -16.28
N HIS A 10 20.45 -24.44 -15.26
CA HIS A 10 20.07 -24.38 -13.85
C HIS A 10 19.97 -22.96 -13.26
N TYR A 11 20.35 -21.92 -14.01
CA TYR A 11 20.18 -20.53 -13.57
C TYR A 11 18.72 -20.07 -13.75
N GLY A 12 17.88 -20.55 -12.84
CA GLY A 12 16.66 -19.90 -12.42
C GLY A 12 15.61 -19.76 -13.51
N LYS A 13 14.70 -20.73 -13.61
CA LYS A 13 13.28 -20.40 -13.70
C LYS A 13 12.96 -19.52 -12.50
N THR A 14 13.21 -18.21 -12.58
CA THR A 14 12.52 -17.25 -11.75
C THR A 14 11.07 -17.45 -12.14
N VAL A 15 10.28 -18.07 -11.26
CA VAL A 15 8.83 -18.12 -11.43
C VAL A 15 8.35 -16.68 -11.29
N THR A 16 8.47 -15.91 -12.37
CA THR A 16 7.91 -14.57 -12.46
C THR A 16 6.41 -14.78 -12.49
N MET A 17 5.76 -14.44 -11.38
CA MET A 17 4.29 -14.50 -11.31
C MET A 17 3.72 -13.65 -12.44
N SER A 18 2.70 -14.18 -13.12
CA SER A 18 2.05 -13.42 -14.19
C SER A 18 1.38 -12.17 -13.63
N ALA A 19 1.24 -11.12 -14.45
CA ALA A 19 0.58 -9.88 -14.04
C ALA A 19 -0.85 -10.14 -13.53
N ARG A 20 -1.53 -11.14 -14.07
CA ARG A 20 -2.85 -11.57 -13.61
C ARG A 20 -2.80 -12.11 -12.18
N THR A 21 -1.85 -13.00 -11.87
CA THR A 21 -1.67 -13.56 -10.52
C THR A 21 -1.30 -12.46 -9.52
N ILE A 22 -0.37 -11.57 -9.88
CA ILE A 22 -0.01 -10.41 -9.07
C ILE A 22 -1.26 -9.57 -8.78
N GLY A 23 -2.05 -9.26 -9.81
CA GLY A 23 -3.30 -8.51 -9.65
C GLY A 23 -4.26 -9.16 -8.66
N ARG A 24 -4.49 -10.47 -8.78
CA ARG A 24 -5.38 -11.21 -7.87
C ARG A 24 -4.91 -11.16 -6.42
N ILE A 25 -3.61 -11.38 -6.19
CA ILE A 25 -3.02 -11.32 -4.84
C ILE A 25 -3.15 -9.91 -4.27
N VAL A 26 -2.83 -8.89 -5.07
CA VAL A 26 -2.98 -7.47 -4.69
C VAL A 26 -4.42 -7.16 -4.32
N GLY A 27 -5.41 -7.59 -5.12
CA GLY A 27 -6.81 -7.37 -4.82
C GLY A 27 -7.26 -8.05 -3.53
N ALA A 28 -6.81 -9.28 -3.29
CA ALA A 28 -7.07 -9.99 -2.04
C ALA A 28 -6.42 -9.28 -0.83
N LEU A 29 -5.18 -8.80 -0.98
CA LEU A 29 -4.49 -8.06 0.07
C LEU A 29 -5.18 -6.73 0.39
N PHE A 30 -5.71 -6.00 -0.60
CA PHE A 30 -6.49 -4.79 -0.35
C PHE A 30 -7.69 -5.07 0.55
N LEU A 31 -8.51 -6.07 0.20
CA LEU A 31 -9.70 -6.40 0.99
C LEU A 31 -9.32 -6.94 2.38
N LEU A 32 -8.29 -7.79 2.45
CA LEU A 32 -7.78 -8.31 3.71
C LEU A 32 -7.29 -7.18 4.62
N ALA A 33 -6.52 -6.22 4.08
CA ALA A 33 -6.02 -5.06 4.81
C ALA A 33 -7.18 -4.27 5.44
N TYR A 34 -8.25 -3.99 4.68
CA TYR A 34 -9.46 -3.35 5.22
C TYR A 34 -10.08 -4.13 6.37
N VAL A 35 -10.33 -5.43 6.17
CA VAL A 35 -10.98 -6.27 7.19
C VAL A 35 -10.14 -6.32 8.46
N VAL A 36 -8.83 -6.57 8.31
CA VAL A 36 -7.89 -6.69 9.42
C VAL A 36 -7.74 -5.35 10.16
N TYR A 37 -7.68 -4.23 9.44
CA TYR A 37 -7.58 -2.90 10.06
C TYR A 37 -8.86 -2.53 10.81
N LEU A 38 -10.05 -2.73 10.21
CA LEU A 38 -11.32 -2.43 10.85
C LEU A 38 -11.56 -3.31 12.09
N ALA A 39 -11.30 -4.61 11.97
CA ALA A 39 -11.39 -5.53 13.11
C ALA A 39 -10.38 -5.18 14.20
N GLY A 40 -9.14 -4.84 13.81
CA GLY A 40 -8.09 -4.42 14.72
C GLY A 40 -8.45 -3.15 15.48
N GLY A 41 -8.94 -2.13 14.77
CA GLY A 41 -9.43 -0.88 15.35
C GLY A 41 -10.61 -1.10 16.29
N ALA A 42 -11.61 -1.90 15.89
CA ALA A 42 -12.75 -2.21 16.75
C ALA A 42 -12.36 -2.93 18.05
N LEU A 43 -11.33 -3.79 18.00
CA LEU A 43 -10.78 -4.43 19.21
C LEU A 43 -9.97 -3.46 20.06
N ALA A 44 -9.23 -2.54 19.43
CA ALA A 44 -8.38 -1.57 20.11
C ALA A 44 -9.15 -0.39 20.73
N ASP A 45 -10.27 0.01 20.12
CA ASP A 45 -11.15 1.11 20.53
C ASP A 45 -12.38 0.64 21.32
N ALA A 46 -12.35 -0.55 21.93
CA ALA A 46 -13.50 -1.14 22.61
C ALA A 46 -13.96 -0.42 23.91
N GLY A 47 -13.75 0.89 24.05
CA GLY A 47 -14.23 1.73 25.15
C GLY A 47 -14.97 2.98 24.65
N PRO A 48 -15.84 3.59 25.47
CA PRO A 48 -16.61 4.76 25.07
C PRO A 48 -15.70 5.93 24.64
N ALA A 49 -16.09 6.57 23.53
CA ALA A 49 -15.34 7.56 22.75
C ALA A 49 -15.02 8.90 23.45
N SER A 50 -15.25 9.00 24.75
CA SER A 50 -15.03 10.20 25.54
C SER A 50 -14.29 9.82 26.81
N THR A 51 -13.02 10.22 26.86
CA THR A 51 -12.03 9.83 27.88
C THR A 51 -11.74 8.34 27.88
N VAL A 52 -10.68 7.93 27.19
CA VAL A 52 -10.06 6.64 27.49
C VAL A 52 -9.52 6.74 28.90
N VAL A 53 -10.35 6.33 29.84
CA VAL A 53 -9.95 6.18 31.23
C VAL A 53 -8.89 5.09 31.21
N LEU A 54 -7.69 5.39 31.72
CA LEU A 54 -6.61 4.42 31.78
C LEU A 54 -7.07 3.10 32.44
N SER A 55 -8.09 3.15 33.30
CA SER A 55 -8.77 1.97 33.87
C SER A 55 -9.40 1.03 32.82
N HIS A 56 -9.93 1.55 31.71
CA HIS A 56 -10.48 0.73 30.62
C HIS A 56 -9.38 -0.01 29.85
N VAL A 57 -8.25 0.66 29.63
CA VAL A 57 -7.09 0.05 28.98
C VAL A 57 -6.50 -1.06 29.84
N ALA A 58 -6.44 -0.84 31.15
CA ALA A 58 -5.97 -1.84 32.10
C ALA A 58 -6.85 -3.10 32.13
N SER A 59 -8.18 -2.97 32.01
CA SER A 59 -9.12 -4.09 32.05
C SER A 59 -9.26 -4.87 30.75
N HIS A 60 -8.88 -4.28 29.60
CA HIS A 60 -9.04 -4.89 28.27
C HIS A 60 -7.70 -5.11 27.53
N GLN A 61 -6.60 -5.26 28.27
CA GLN A 61 -5.25 -5.38 27.71
C GLN A 61 -5.11 -6.42 26.60
N THR A 62 -5.66 -7.62 26.78
CA THR A 62 -5.56 -8.71 25.80
C THR A 62 -6.30 -8.38 24.50
N GLN A 63 -7.47 -7.76 24.60
CA GLN A 63 -8.27 -7.32 23.47
C GLN A 63 -7.57 -6.20 22.68
N ILE A 64 -7.03 -5.20 23.40
CA ILE A 64 -6.27 -4.10 22.80
C ILE A 64 -5.00 -4.61 22.11
N SER A 65 -4.29 -5.55 22.74
CA SER A 65 -3.08 -6.16 22.17
C SER A 65 -3.40 -6.98 20.91
N ALA A 66 -4.48 -7.76 20.93
CA ALA A 66 -4.94 -8.49 19.75
C ALA A 66 -5.33 -7.54 18.61
N GLY A 67 -6.04 -6.45 18.92
CA GLY A 67 -6.37 -5.39 17.97
C GLY A 67 -5.12 -4.75 17.35
N ALA A 68 -4.14 -4.41 18.18
CA ALA A 68 -2.86 -3.87 17.74
C ALA A 68 -2.08 -4.82 16.80
N LEU A 69 -2.07 -6.13 17.08
CA LEU A 69 -1.44 -7.12 16.21
C LEU A 69 -2.09 -7.20 14.83
N LEU A 70 -3.43 -7.13 14.78
CA LEU A 70 -4.17 -7.04 13.52
C LEU A 70 -3.79 -5.76 12.77
N MET A 71 -3.77 -4.60 13.45
CA MET A 71 -3.37 -3.33 12.82
C MET A 71 -1.94 -3.37 12.26
N LEU A 72 -1.00 -4.05 12.92
CA LEU A 72 0.36 -4.28 12.41
C LEU A 72 0.38 -5.23 11.20
N ALA A 73 -0.44 -6.28 11.20
CA ALA A 73 -0.60 -7.16 10.05
C ALA A 73 -1.13 -6.39 8.83
N ASN A 74 -2.05 -5.44 9.03
CA ASN A 74 -2.47 -4.50 8.00
C ASN A 74 -1.29 -3.66 7.47
N SER A 75 -0.45 -3.10 8.34
CA SER A 75 0.73 -2.34 7.90
C SER A 75 1.66 -3.17 7.00
N ALA A 76 1.86 -4.45 7.32
CA ALA A 76 2.64 -5.36 6.48
C ALA A 76 1.95 -5.67 5.14
N ALA A 77 0.63 -5.88 5.15
CA ALA A 77 -0.15 -6.15 3.94
C ALA A 77 -0.08 -4.96 2.96
N VAL A 78 -0.20 -3.74 3.47
CA VAL A 78 -0.07 -2.48 2.73
C VAL A 78 1.29 -2.36 2.04
N VAL A 79 2.39 -2.58 2.77
CA VAL A 79 3.74 -2.59 2.16
C VAL A 79 3.85 -3.69 1.11
N GLY A 80 3.28 -4.87 1.37
CA GLY A 80 3.21 -5.98 0.42
C GLY A 80 2.49 -5.61 -0.88
N ILE A 81 1.37 -4.88 -0.80
CA ILE A 81 0.66 -4.34 -1.97
C ILE A 81 1.60 -3.44 -2.78
N GLY A 82 2.29 -2.51 -2.11
CA GLY A 82 3.31 -1.64 -2.72
C GLY A 82 4.35 -2.42 -3.52
N VAL A 83 4.94 -3.44 -2.90
CA VAL A 83 5.99 -4.29 -3.50
C VAL A 83 5.46 -5.08 -4.69
N LEU A 84 4.24 -5.63 -4.61
CA LEU A 84 3.64 -6.44 -5.67
C LEU A 84 3.21 -5.60 -6.88
N ILE A 85 2.70 -4.38 -6.65
CA ILE A 85 2.29 -3.46 -7.70
C ILE A 85 3.51 -2.79 -8.37
N PHE A 86 4.60 -2.59 -7.64
CA PHE A 86 5.83 -1.93 -8.13
C PHE A 86 6.33 -2.42 -9.51
N PRO A 87 6.53 -3.73 -9.77
CA PRO A 87 7.01 -4.21 -11.07
C PRO A 87 6.03 -3.91 -12.21
N ILE A 88 4.73 -3.84 -11.93
CA ILE A 88 3.70 -3.47 -12.91
C ILE A 88 3.82 -1.99 -13.25
N LEU A 89 3.84 -1.10 -12.25
CA LEU A 89 3.93 0.34 -12.48
C LEU A 89 5.26 0.76 -13.11
N ARG A 90 6.36 0.12 -12.72
CA ARG A 90 7.72 0.45 -13.21
C ARG A 90 7.84 0.29 -14.72
N ARG A 91 7.07 -0.63 -15.33
CA ARG A 91 7.06 -0.87 -16.77
C ARG A 91 6.44 0.29 -17.57
N HIS A 92 5.56 1.07 -16.96
CA HIS A 92 4.86 2.17 -17.63
C HIS A 92 5.43 3.55 -17.24
N HIS A 93 5.63 3.79 -15.95
CA HIS A 93 6.13 5.08 -15.47
C HIS A 93 6.95 4.94 -14.18
N GLN A 94 8.28 4.98 -14.33
CA GLN A 94 9.21 4.71 -13.23
C GLN A 94 9.02 5.63 -12.03
N LEU A 95 8.83 6.94 -12.25
CA LEU A 95 8.65 7.91 -11.17
C LEU A 95 7.39 7.61 -10.35
N SER A 96 6.29 7.24 -11.01
CA SER A 96 5.04 6.88 -10.31
C SER A 96 5.19 5.56 -9.56
N ALA A 97 5.97 4.62 -10.08
CA ALA A 97 6.23 3.34 -9.43
C ALA A 97 7.00 3.51 -8.11
N TYR A 98 8.10 4.28 -8.15
CA TYR A 98 8.87 4.58 -6.95
C TYR A 98 8.08 5.43 -5.96
N GLY A 99 7.35 6.44 -6.45
CA GLY A 99 6.49 7.27 -5.61
C GLY A 99 5.38 6.48 -4.93
N TYR A 100 4.74 5.54 -5.65
CA TYR A 100 3.73 4.65 -5.08
C TYR A 100 4.32 3.73 -4.01
N LEU A 101 5.45 3.06 -4.30
CA LEU A 101 6.11 2.18 -3.34
C LEU A 101 6.55 2.96 -2.09
N ALA A 102 7.16 4.14 -2.27
CA ALA A 102 7.56 5.00 -1.15
C ALA A 102 6.36 5.42 -0.30
N ALA A 103 5.24 5.80 -0.93
CA ALA A 103 4.00 6.12 -0.24
C ALA A 103 3.48 4.94 0.60
N GLN A 104 3.48 3.72 0.06
CA GLN A 104 3.07 2.50 0.78
C GLN A 104 3.98 2.17 1.95
N VAL A 105 5.29 2.36 1.80
CA VAL A 105 6.27 2.20 2.89
C VAL A 105 6.04 3.24 3.99
N VAL A 106 5.93 4.52 3.62
CA VAL A 106 5.65 5.60 4.58
C VAL A 106 4.34 5.34 5.31
N GLN A 107 3.27 4.96 4.59
CA GLN A 107 2.00 4.57 5.20
C GLN A 107 2.20 3.44 6.21
N GLY A 108 2.80 2.32 5.81
CA GLY A 108 2.97 1.16 6.69
C GLY A 108 3.76 1.50 7.96
N VAL A 109 4.84 2.27 7.82
CA VAL A 109 5.65 2.75 8.94
C VAL A 109 4.87 3.67 9.86
N MET A 110 4.18 4.68 9.30
CA MET A 110 3.41 5.64 10.09
C MET A 110 2.27 4.95 10.85
N LEU A 111 1.55 4.02 10.22
CA LEU A 111 0.53 3.22 10.89
C LEU A 111 1.14 2.35 12.00
N ALA A 112 2.30 1.72 11.76
CA ALA A 112 2.99 0.94 12.79
C ALA A 112 3.43 1.79 13.98
N MET A 113 3.97 2.99 13.75
CA MET A 113 4.29 3.95 14.82
C MET A 113 3.04 4.35 15.61
N GLY A 114 1.92 4.58 14.91
CA GLY A 114 0.62 4.80 15.56
C GLY A 114 0.27 3.67 16.52
N VAL A 115 0.40 2.41 16.08
CA VAL A 115 0.14 1.24 16.94
C VAL A 115 1.08 1.18 18.14
N VAL A 116 2.35 1.56 18.00
CA VAL A 116 3.29 1.65 19.13
C VAL A 116 2.79 2.65 20.18
N PHE A 117 2.33 3.84 19.77
CA PHE A 117 1.75 4.82 20.69
C PHE A 117 0.48 4.31 21.36
N LEU A 118 -0.34 3.54 20.63
CA LEU A 118 -1.53 2.89 21.18
C LEU A 118 -1.16 1.87 22.27
N LEU A 119 -0.17 1.00 22.01
CA LEU A 119 0.29 0.00 22.96
C LEU A 119 0.97 0.60 24.19
N LEU A 120 1.68 1.74 24.03
CA LEU A 120 2.32 2.46 25.14
C LEU A 120 1.33 2.89 26.24
N ARG A 121 0.04 3.01 25.90
CA ARG A 121 -1.00 3.36 26.85
C ARG A 121 -1.27 2.26 27.88
N ILE A 122 -0.98 1.00 27.55
CA ILE A 122 -1.14 -0.14 28.46
C ILE A 122 -0.22 0.00 29.69
N PRO A 123 1.12 0.11 29.56
CA PRO A 123 1.97 0.28 30.73
C PRO A 123 1.70 1.59 31.47
N LEU A 124 1.33 2.67 30.77
CA LEU A 124 0.92 3.93 31.41
C LEU A 124 -0.33 3.74 32.28
N ALA A 125 -1.29 2.94 31.81
CA ALA A 125 -2.49 2.59 32.55
C ALA A 125 -2.21 1.77 33.80
N GLN A 126 -1.31 0.81 33.73
CA GLN A 126 -0.92 -0.01 34.88
C GLN A 126 -0.18 0.82 35.95
N ALA A 127 0.57 1.84 35.55
CA ALA A 127 1.30 2.73 36.45
C ALA A 127 0.44 3.85 37.08
N HIS A 128 -0.84 3.98 36.69
CA HIS A 128 -1.68 5.15 37.01
C HIS A 128 -2.13 5.24 38.49
N SER A 129 -1.77 4.29 39.34
CA SER A 129 -2.08 4.33 40.78
C SER A 129 -0.97 5.03 41.58
N GLY A 130 -1.13 6.31 41.92
CA GLY A 130 -0.22 7.03 42.84
C GLY A 130 -0.18 8.54 42.65
N SER A 131 0.80 9.20 43.29
CA SER A 131 1.00 10.67 43.26
C SER A 131 1.25 11.25 41.87
N ASN A 132 1.58 10.41 40.88
CA ASN A 132 1.94 10.81 39.52
C ASN A 132 0.78 10.69 38.52
N ALA A 133 -0.45 10.41 38.97
CA ALA A 133 -1.60 10.16 38.11
C ALA A 133 -1.85 11.27 37.07
N VAL A 134 -1.67 12.55 37.45
CA VAL A 134 -1.82 13.70 36.55
C VAL A 134 -0.79 13.66 35.41
N VAL A 135 0.48 13.42 35.73
CA VAL A 135 1.57 13.36 34.73
C VAL A 135 1.36 12.17 33.79
N LEU A 136 1.04 10.99 34.33
CA LEU A 136 0.76 9.79 33.54
C LEU A 136 -0.46 9.96 32.62
N GLY A 137 -1.50 10.66 33.09
CA GLY A 137 -2.64 11.04 32.27
C GLY A 137 -2.26 11.95 31.10
N ALA A 138 -1.44 12.97 31.35
CA ALA A 138 -0.94 13.87 30.29
C ALA A 138 -0.08 13.13 29.25
N VAL A 139 0.79 12.21 29.68
CA VAL A 139 1.60 11.38 28.76
C VAL A 139 0.71 10.43 27.94
N ALA A 140 -0.33 9.85 28.54
CA ALA A 140 -1.28 9.00 27.84
C ALA A 140 -2.10 9.77 26.79
N GLN A 141 -2.46 11.02 27.08
CA GLN A 141 -3.08 11.93 26.10
C GLN A 141 -2.12 12.27 24.97
N ALA A 142 -0.87 12.63 25.28
CA ALA A 142 0.15 12.89 24.26
C ALA A 142 0.37 11.67 23.34
N ALA A 143 0.36 10.46 23.89
CA ALA A 143 0.43 9.22 23.09
C ALA A 143 -0.81 9.03 22.20
N GLN A 144 -2.00 9.40 22.67
CA GLN A 144 -3.21 9.36 21.85
C GLN A 144 -3.15 10.35 20.68
N GLU A 145 -2.70 11.58 20.91
CA GLU A 145 -2.48 12.56 19.84
C GLU A 145 -1.39 12.10 18.87
N ALA A 146 -0.29 11.53 19.37
CA ALA A 146 0.76 10.99 18.52
C ALA A 146 0.26 9.83 17.63
N ASN A 147 -0.62 8.96 18.14
CA ASN A 147 -1.31 7.95 17.35
C ASN A 147 -2.18 8.59 16.25
N HIS A 148 -2.97 9.61 16.60
CA HIS A 148 -3.82 10.33 15.66
C HIS A 148 -3.01 10.95 14.50
N TYR A 149 -1.96 11.71 14.81
CA TYR A 149 -1.10 12.31 13.78
C TYR A 149 -0.39 11.26 12.94
N SER A 150 0.14 10.20 13.56
CA SER A 150 0.78 9.10 12.83
C SER A 150 -0.18 8.46 11.83
N PHE A 151 -1.44 8.23 12.25
CA PHE A 151 -2.47 7.71 11.35
C PHE A 151 -2.71 8.64 10.15
N TRP A 152 -2.98 9.93 10.38
CA TRP A 152 -3.30 10.85 9.29
C TRP A 152 -2.13 11.17 8.37
N ILE A 153 -0.90 11.15 8.87
CA ILE A 153 0.31 11.23 8.02
C ILE A 153 0.40 9.97 7.14
N GLY A 154 0.11 8.79 7.70
CA GLY A 154 0.02 7.55 6.92
C GLY A 154 -1.08 7.61 5.84
N MET A 155 -2.25 8.15 6.18
CA MET A 155 -3.36 8.36 5.24
C MET A 155 -2.99 9.38 4.15
N ALA A 156 -2.27 10.46 4.48
CA ALA A 156 -1.77 11.39 3.48
C ALA A 156 -0.84 10.70 2.47
N ALA A 157 0.04 9.80 2.93
CA ALA A 157 0.89 9.01 2.06
C ALA A 157 0.06 8.11 1.13
N VAL A 158 -0.99 7.45 1.63
CA VAL A 158 -1.97 6.69 0.81
C VAL A 158 -2.57 7.56 -0.27
N GLY A 159 -3.05 8.76 0.09
CA GLY A 159 -3.69 9.68 -0.84
C GLY A 159 -2.75 10.03 -2.01
N ILE A 160 -1.49 10.33 -1.70
CA ILE A 160 -0.46 10.60 -2.72
C ILE A 160 -0.20 9.36 -3.58
N GLY A 161 0.00 8.20 -2.97
CA GLY A 161 0.22 6.93 -3.68
C GLY A 161 -0.95 6.58 -4.60
N GLY A 162 -2.18 6.71 -4.10
CA GLY A 162 -3.42 6.47 -4.83
C GLY A 162 -3.57 7.37 -6.04
N LEU A 163 -3.24 8.66 -5.93
CA LEU A 163 -3.21 9.58 -7.09
C LEU A 163 -2.21 9.13 -8.16
N LEU A 164 -1.00 8.73 -7.75
CA LEU A 164 0.02 8.22 -8.67
C LEU A 164 -0.43 6.92 -9.36
N LEU A 165 -1.05 6.02 -8.60
CA LEU A 165 -1.61 4.77 -9.12
C LEU A 165 -2.72 5.05 -10.14
N CYS A 166 -3.73 5.83 -9.76
CA CYS A 166 -4.86 6.19 -10.63
C CYS A 166 -4.39 6.88 -11.92
N ARG A 167 -3.37 7.74 -11.84
CA ARG A 167 -2.76 8.36 -13.02
C ARG A 167 -2.20 7.33 -14.00
N VAL A 168 -1.50 6.30 -13.50
CA VAL A 168 -0.98 5.22 -14.35
C VAL A 168 -2.11 4.36 -14.90
N LEU A 169 -3.09 3.99 -14.06
CA LEU A 169 -4.26 3.22 -14.49
C LEU A 169 -5.03 3.90 -15.63
N LEU A 170 -5.22 5.23 -15.55
CA LEU A 170 -5.88 6.04 -16.58
C LEU A 170 -5.10 6.10 -17.89
N ARG A 171 -3.78 6.33 -17.82
CA ARG A 171 -2.95 6.48 -19.02
C ARG A 171 -2.77 5.17 -19.76
N GLU A 172 -2.53 4.09 -19.03
CA GLU A 172 -2.16 2.79 -19.59
C GLU A 172 -3.38 1.86 -19.79
N ARG A 173 -4.57 2.32 -19.40
CA ARG A 173 -5.84 1.60 -19.49
C ARG A 173 -5.81 0.23 -18.80
N LEU A 174 -5.08 0.14 -17.69
CA LEU A 174 -4.98 -1.07 -16.87
C LEU A 174 -6.27 -1.39 -16.11
N ALA A 175 -7.18 -0.42 -16.00
CA ALA A 175 -8.50 -0.54 -15.40
C ALA A 175 -9.53 0.26 -16.24
N PRO A 176 -10.84 0.02 -16.06
CA PRO A 176 -11.88 0.82 -16.70
C PRO A 176 -11.67 2.32 -16.43
N THR A 177 -11.69 3.14 -17.47
CA THR A 177 -11.39 4.59 -17.37
C THR A 177 -12.28 5.30 -16.36
N ILE A 178 -13.57 4.95 -16.30
CA ILE A 178 -14.51 5.52 -15.33
C ILE A 178 -14.06 5.22 -13.91
N LEU A 179 -13.70 3.96 -13.62
CA LEU A 179 -13.22 3.55 -12.30
C LEU A 179 -11.95 4.30 -11.91
N ALA A 180 -10.99 4.39 -12.82
CA ALA A 180 -9.72 5.08 -12.55
C ALA A 180 -9.90 6.61 -12.40
N ALA A 181 -10.86 7.22 -13.10
CA ALA A 181 -11.21 8.64 -12.95
C ALA A 181 -11.91 8.90 -11.60
N CYS A 182 -12.86 8.04 -11.22
CA CYS A 182 -13.49 8.06 -9.91
C CYS A 182 -12.44 7.88 -8.80
N GLY A 183 -11.49 6.98 -8.98
CA GLY A 183 -10.37 6.79 -8.03
C GLY A 183 -9.49 8.02 -7.91
N LEU A 184 -9.17 8.69 -9.02
CA LEU A 184 -8.38 9.92 -8.99
C LEU A 184 -9.09 11.03 -8.19
N ALA A 185 -10.38 11.25 -8.45
CA ALA A 185 -11.18 12.20 -7.69
C ALA A 185 -11.32 11.78 -6.21
N GLY A 186 -11.55 10.49 -5.95
CA GLY A 186 -11.67 9.93 -4.62
C GLY A 186 -10.41 10.12 -3.79
N TYR A 187 -9.22 9.84 -4.34
CA TYR A 187 -7.96 10.06 -3.64
C TYR A 187 -7.60 11.54 -3.48
N ALA A 188 -8.04 12.41 -4.38
CA ALA A 188 -7.86 13.86 -4.20
C ALA A 188 -8.68 14.38 -3.01
N ILE A 189 -9.95 13.97 -2.91
CA ILE A 189 -10.82 14.30 -1.77
C ILE A 189 -10.27 13.68 -0.47
N PHE A 190 -9.85 12.43 -0.55
CA PHE A 190 -9.23 11.71 0.56
C PHE A 190 -7.99 12.47 1.09
N LEU A 191 -7.08 12.85 0.19
CA LEU A 191 -5.85 13.54 0.56
C LEU A 191 -6.14 14.91 1.18
N ALA A 192 -7.10 15.65 0.63
CA ALA A 192 -7.54 16.91 1.20
C ALA A 192 -8.10 16.72 2.63
N GLY A 193 -8.89 15.67 2.85
CA GLY A 193 -9.39 15.31 4.18
C GLY A 193 -8.28 15.00 5.17
N ALA A 194 -7.29 14.20 4.76
CA ALA A 194 -6.13 13.89 5.60
C ALA A 194 -5.31 15.15 5.95
N MET A 195 -5.12 16.06 4.98
CA MET A 195 -4.44 17.34 5.23
C MET A 195 -5.20 18.22 6.21
N LEU A 196 -6.52 18.35 6.05
CA LEU A 196 -7.37 19.11 6.96
C LEU A 196 -7.27 18.58 8.39
N GLN A 197 -7.23 17.26 8.55
CA GLN A 197 -7.13 16.63 9.85
C GLN A 197 -5.76 16.83 10.51
N ILE A 198 -4.68 16.81 9.74
CA ILE A 198 -3.34 17.20 10.22
C ILE A 198 -3.30 18.68 10.63
N LEU A 199 -4.01 19.55 9.93
CA LEU A 199 -4.15 20.97 10.26
C LEU A 199 -5.08 21.23 11.47
N GLY A 200 -5.68 20.20 12.05
CA GLY A 200 -6.54 20.30 13.24
C GLY A 200 -8.03 20.52 12.94
N HIS A 201 -8.46 20.44 11.68
CA HIS A 201 -9.87 20.49 11.33
C HIS A 201 -10.48 19.08 11.42
N ASN A 202 -11.45 18.89 12.33
CA ASN A 202 -12.15 17.63 12.54
C ASN A 202 -13.18 17.31 11.45
N VAL A 203 -12.71 17.03 10.24
CA VAL A 203 -13.53 16.54 9.12
C VAL A 203 -13.81 15.04 9.22
N GLY A 204 -13.06 14.33 10.07
CA GLY A 204 -13.24 12.91 10.33
C GLY A 204 -13.00 12.04 9.08
N VAL A 205 -13.56 10.83 9.10
CA VAL A 205 -13.38 9.83 8.03
C VAL A 205 -14.27 10.06 6.80
N ALA A 206 -15.15 11.07 6.81
CA ALA A 206 -16.13 11.29 5.75
C ALA A 206 -15.47 11.51 4.38
N LEU A 207 -14.39 12.30 4.34
CA LEU A 207 -13.64 12.57 3.12
C LEU A 207 -12.81 11.37 2.66
N SER A 208 -12.63 10.36 3.51
CA SER A 208 -11.95 9.11 3.17
C SER A 208 -12.84 8.11 2.45
N ILE A 209 -14.17 8.25 2.57
CA ILE A 209 -15.16 7.31 2.01
C ILE A 209 -15.01 7.13 0.49
N PRO A 210 -14.89 8.19 -0.33
CA PRO A 210 -14.77 8.04 -1.78
C PRO A 210 -13.52 7.25 -2.20
N GLY A 211 -12.39 7.48 -1.53
CA GLY A 211 -11.16 6.71 -1.75
C GLY A 211 -11.31 5.24 -1.35
N GLY A 212 -11.93 4.96 -0.20
CA GLY A 212 -12.15 3.59 0.25
C GLY A 212 -13.08 2.78 -0.64
N ILE A 213 -14.16 3.40 -1.16
CA ILE A 213 -15.05 2.75 -2.14
C ILE A 213 -14.28 2.37 -3.40
N PHE A 214 -13.40 3.27 -3.88
CA PHE A 214 -12.55 2.98 -5.03
C PHE A 214 -11.64 1.78 -4.76
N GLU A 215 -10.96 1.73 -3.61
CA GLU A 215 -10.04 0.62 -3.29
C GLU A 215 -10.75 -0.73 -3.22
N ILE A 216 -11.93 -0.77 -2.58
CA ILE A 216 -12.75 -1.99 -2.51
C ILE A 216 -13.17 -2.45 -3.91
N THR A 217 -13.66 -1.50 -4.73
CA THR A 217 -14.10 -1.79 -6.10
C THR A 217 -12.93 -2.25 -6.98
N PHE A 218 -11.77 -1.59 -6.85
CA PHE A 218 -10.56 -1.93 -7.58
C PHE A 218 -9.99 -3.28 -7.13
N GLY A 219 -9.97 -3.57 -5.83
CA GLY A 219 -9.56 -4.86 -5.27
C GLY A 219 -10.43 -6.01 -5.77
N ALA A 220 -11.76 -5.84 -5.74
CA ALA A 220 -12.70 -6.82 -6.28
C ALA A 220 -12.50 -7.06 -7.79
N LEU A 221 -12.29 -5.98 -8.55
CA LEU A 221 -11.98 -6.06 -9.99
C LEU A 221 -10.69 -6.87 -10.23
N LEU A 222 -9.64 -6.60 -9.46
CA LEU A 222 -8.36 -7.29 -9.57
C LEU A 222 -8.45 -8.77 -9.17
N ILE A 223 -9.27 -9.13 -8.18
CA ILE A 223 -9.54 -10.54 -7.85
C ILE A 223 -10.22 -11.24 -9.03
N ALA A 224 -11.23 -10.61 -9.63
CA ALA A 224 -11.98 -11.21 -10.74
C ALA A 224 -11.12 -11.36 -12.01
N LYS A 225 -10.43 -10.28 -12.41
CA LYS A 225 -9.77 -10.18 -13.73
C LYS A 225 -8.24 -10.22 -13.67
N GLY A 226 -7.63 -9.79 -12.57
CA GLY A 226 -6.20 -9.49 -12.50
C GLY A 226 -5.79 -8.33 -13.42
N PHE A 227 -4.49 -8.03 -13.49
CA PHE A 227 -4.00 -7.07 -14.48
C PHE A 227 -4.02 -7.66 -15.90
N PRO A 228 -4.23 -6.84 -16.95
CA PRO A 228 -4.20 -7.31 -18.34
C PRO A 228 -2.87 -7.98 -18.70
N GLU A 229 -2.93 -9.19 -19.24
CA GLU A 229 -1.78 -9.88 -19.81
C GLU A 229 -1.68 -9.49 -21.29
N GLY A 230 -0.63 -8.76 -21.69
CA GLY A 230 -0.45 -8.36 -23.10
C GLY A 230 0.27 -7.04 -23.39
N GLN A 231 0.64 -6.24 -22.39
CA GLN A 231 1.59 -5.11 -22.58
C GLN A 231 3.02 -5.45 -22.14
N THR A 232 3.29 -6.74 -21.95
CA THR A 232 4.62 -7.33 -21.82
C THR A 232 5.26 -7.36 -23.21
N ARG A 233 6.04 -6.34 -23.59
CA ARG A 233 6.88 -6.35 -24.82
C ARG A 233 8.10 -7.26 -24.65
N ASP A 234 7.92 -8.46 -24.09
CA ASP A 234 9.02 -9.38 -23.81
C ASP A 234 9.24 -10.41 -24.93
N ASN A 235 8.63 -10.25 -26.12
CA ASN A 235 8.82 -11.19 -27.24
C ASN A 235 9.16 -10.56 -28.61
N GLU A 236 9.39 -9.25 -28.72
CA GLU A 236 9.78 -8.61 -30.00
C GLU A 236 11.25 -8.14 -30.04
N ALA A 237 12.00 -8.33 -28.94
CA ALA A 237 13.43 -8.02 -28.89
C ALA A 237 14.34 -9.23 -29.21
N LEU A 238 13.76 -10.38 -29.60
CA LEU A 238 14.48 -11.62 -29.85
C LEU A 238 14.34 -12.19 -31.27
N THR A 239 13.73 -11.44 -32.20
CA THR A 239 14.01 -11.66 -33.63
C THR A 239 15.17 -10.75 -34.02
N PRO A 240 16.37 -11.28 -34.29
CA PRO A 240 17.36 -10.51 -35.02
C PRO A 240 16.75 -10.24 -36.39
N SER A 241 16.27 -9.02 -36.62
CA SER A 241 16.09 -8.53 -37.97
C SER A 241 17.48 -8.44 -38.59
N LEU A 242 17.95 -9.55 -39.16
CA LEU A 242 19.09 -9.56 -40.06
C LEU A 242 18.76 -8.59 -41.20
N PRO A 243 19.48 -7.47 -41.36
CA PRO A 243 19.28 -6.63 -42.53
C PRO A 243 19.73 -7.41 -43.77
N ALA A 244 18.83 -7.56 -44.74
CA ALA A 244 19.06 -8.23 -46.02
C ALA A 244 20.01 -7.44 -46.97
N ALA A 245 21.08 -6.84 -46.43
CA ALA A 245 21.89 -5.83 -47.13
C ALA A 245 23.39 -6.15 -47.24
N LEU A 246 23.83 -7.41 -47.04
CA LEU A 246 25.27 -7.77 -47.10
C LEU A 246 25.67 -8.82 -48.14
N THR A 247 24.84 -9.12 -49.14
CA THR A 247 25.25 -9.96 -50.30
C THR A 247 25.24 -9.19 -51.62
N ALA A 248 25.85 -8.01 -51.64
CA ALA A 248 26.19 -7.33 -52.89
C ALA A 248 27.57 -6.67 -52.78
N THR A 249 28.62 -7.49 -52.79
CA THR A 249 29.96 -7.01 -53.13
C THR A 249 30.22 -7.26 -54.61
N SER A 250 30.21 -6.15 -55.33
CA SER A 250 30.82 -5.88 -56.64
C SER A 250 32.03 -6.76 -57.01
N GLY A 251 31.96 -7.42 -58.17
CA GLY A 251 33.11 -7.76 -59.00
C GLY A 251 32.97 -7.06 -60.35
N GLY A 252 33.86 -6.09 -60.62
CA GLY A 252 33.82 -5.20 -61.79
C GLY A 252 34.25 -5.83 -63.13
N PRO A 253 34.30 -5.03 -64.21
CA PRO A 253 34.52 -5.49 -65.58
C PRO A 253 36.00 -5.44 -66.04
N ALA A 254 36.23 -6.01 -67.24
CA ALA A 254 37.46 -6.06 -68.06
C ALA A 254 38.40 -7.23 -67.74
N THR A 255 38.80 -8.10 -68.68
CA THR A 255 38.94 -8.02 -70.14
C THR A 255 38.58 -9.34 -70.82
#